data_AF-A0A918UZF2-F1
#
_entry.id   AF-A0A918UZF2-F1
#
_cell.length_a   1.000
_cell.length_b   1.000
_cell.length_c   1.000
_cell.angle_alpha   90.00
_cell.angle_beta   90.00
_cell.angle_gamma   90.00
#
_symmetry.space_group_name_H-M   'P 1'
#
loop_
_entity.id
_entity.type
_entity.pdbx_description
1 polymer ?
#
loop_
_entity_poly.entity_id
_entity_poly.type
_entity_poly.pdbx_seq_one_letter_code
_entity_poly.pdbx_strand_id
1 'polypeptide(L)'
;MALGFEQVEGRPSRFEPDSPDLAAVLDLLGRIGEIALPSLVEDWHETRWDAFAADEAEAQLFRGDSLIHGDVAPGNFLVGTGHSWAVDWAWPTRGAGFIDPSLLILQLIAAGHTPASAENLVSPCPGWSRSDPRGIDAFARANLRMFRHWAQRYPEQTWLRAMETAAKVWVDHRSAQMY
;
A
#
# COMPACT_ATOMS: atom_id res chain seq x y z
N MET A 1 23.17 -10.39 -11.75
CA MET A 1 22.00 -9.51 -11.68
C MET A 1 21.47 -9.34 -13.08
N ALA A 2 20.26 -9.80 -13.37
CA ALA A 2 19.57 -9.56 -14.64
C ALA A 2 18.43 -8.59 -14.36
N LEU A 3 18.28 -7.57 -15.21
CA LEU A 3 17.14 -6.66 -15.18
C LEU A 3 16.27 -6.98 -16.38
N GLY A 4 15.01 -7.31 -16.15
CA GLY A 4 14.00 -7.46 -17.19
C GLY A 4 13.23 -6.16 -17.33
N PHE A 5 13.07 -5.67 -18.56
CA PHE A 5 12.25 -4.51 -18.86
C PHE A 5 11.27 -4.87 -19.95
N GLU A 6 10.02 -4.48 -19.77
CA GLU A 6 9.01 -4.46 -20.81
C GLU A 6 8.63 -2.99 -21.04
N GLN A 7 8.68 -2.54 -22.29
CA GLN A 7 8.19 -1.21 -22.64
C GLN A 7 6.66 -1.29 -22.76
N VAL A 8 5.97 -0.45 -21.99
CA VAL A 8 4.51 -0.38 -21.99
C VAL A 8 4.03 1.00 -22.42
N GLU A 9 2.87 1.05 -23.08
CA GLU A 9 2.23 2.29 -23.51
C GLU A 9 1.13 2.69 -22.51
N GLY A 10 1.53 3.39 -21.45
CA GLY A 10 0.62 3.87 -20.42
C GLY A 10 1.11 5.18 -19.80
N ARG A 11 0.20 5.91 -19.15
CA ARG A 11 0.52 7.08 -18.33
C ARG A 11 0.39 6.74 -16.84
N PRO A 12 1.09 7.44 -15.95
CA PRO A 12 0.82 7.37 -14.51
C PRO A 12 -0.67 7.57 -14.21
N SER A 13 -1.16 6.79 -13.25
CA SER A 13 -2.51 6.88 -12.74
C SER A 13 -2.70 8.13 -11.88
N ARG A 14 -3.96 8.50 -11.69
CA ARG A 14 -4.41 9.61 -10.84
C ARG A 14 -5.30 9.08 -9.73
N PHE A 15 -4.98 9.43 -8.49
CA PHE A 15 -5.63 8.89 -7.28
C PHE A 15 -6.57 9.90 -6.60
N GLU A 16 -6.79 11.07 -7.20
CA GLU A 16 -7.73 12.06 -6.71
C GLU A 16 -9.18 11.54 -6.78
N PRO A 17 -10.09 12.08 -5.94
CA PRO A 17 -11.51 11.77 -6.03
C PRO A 17 -12.06 11.93 -7.45
N ASP A 18 -13.00 11.06 -7.82
CA ASP A 18 -13.64 10.98 -9.14
C ASP A 18 -12.70 10.68 -10.31
N SER A 19 -11.43 10.34 -10.05
CA SER A 19 -10.51 9.90 -11.10
C SER A 19 -11.03 8.64 -11.80
N PRO A 20 -11.08 8.62 -13.14
CA PRO A 20 -11.48 7.42 -13.89
C PRO A 20 -10.46 6.29 -13.78
N ASP A 21 -9.26 6.56 -13.26
CA ASP A 21 -8.17 5.59 -13.17
C ASP A 21 -8.33 4.62 -12.00
N LEU A 22 -9.13 4.98 -10.98
CA LEU A 22 -9.27 4.20 -9.75
C LEU A 22 -9.74 2.77 -10.01
N ALA A 23 -10.65 2.57 -10.97
CA ALA A 23 -11.12 1.24 -11.34
C ALA A 23 -9.99 0.34 -11.84
N ALA A 24 -9.08 0.87 -12.67
CA ALA A 24 -7.94 0.13 -13.19
C ALA A 24 -6.90 -0.16 -12.11
N VAL A 25 -6.71 0.77 -11.18
CA VAL A 25 -5.78 0.62 -10.04
C VAL A 25 -6.26 -0.47 -9.09
N LEU A 26 -7.55 -0.46 -8.74
CA LEU A 26 -8.17 -1.46 -7.88
C LEU A 26 -8.18 -2.86 -8.52
N ASP A 27 -8.43 -2.94 -9.84
CA ASP A 27 -8.30 -4.19 -10.60
C ASP A 27 -6.88 -4.75 -10.53
N LEU A 28 -5.87 -3.91 -10.80
CA LEU A 28 -4.46 -4.32 -10.71
C LEU A 28 -4.10 -4.82 -9.31
N LEU A 29 -4.53 -4.10 -8.28
CA LEU A 29 -4.26 -4.47 -6.89
C LEU A 29 -4.94 -5.79 -6.50
N GLY A 30 -6.19 -5.98 -6.95
CA GLY A 30 -6.91 -7.24 -6.79
C GLY A 30 -6.17 -8.41 -7.45
N ARG A 31 -5.76 -8.23 -8.71
CA ARG A 31 -5.01 -9.23 -9.46
C ARG A 31 -3.68 -9.57 -8.81
N ILE A 32 -2.93 -8.57 -8.31
CA ILE A 32 -1.68 -8.81 -7.56
C ILE A 32 -1.96 -9.68 -6.33
N GLY A 33 -3.00 -9.34 -5.55
CA GLY A 33 -3.38 -10.11 -4.36
C GLY A 33 -3.86 -11.55 -4.65
N GLU A 34 -4.17 -11.88 -5.90
CA GLU A 34 -4.53 -13.23 -6.34
C GLU A 34 -3.36 -14.03 -6.93
N ILE A 35 -2.20 -13.39 -7.17
CA ILE A 35 -1.01 -14.10 -7.64
C ILE A 35 -0.57 -15.09 -6.56
N ALA A 36 -0.56 -16.37 -6.92
CA ALA A 36 0.04 -17.40 -6.08
C ALA A 36 1.51 -17.07 -5.84
N LEU A 37 1.95 -17.15 -4.58
CA LEU A 37 3.30 -16.81 -4.17
C LEU A 37 4.33 -17.60 -5.00
N PRO A 38 5.17 -16.93 -5.81
CA PRO A 38 6.21 -17.62 -6.57
C PRO A 38 7.25 -18.24 -5.63
N SER A 39 7.72 -19.45 -5.95
CA SER A 39 8.77 -20.12 -5.14
C SER A 39 10.05 -19.30 -5.00
N LEU A 40 10.35 -18.46 -5.99
CA LEU A 40 11.51 -17.55 -5.96
C LEU A 40 11.46 -16.55 -4.80
N VAL A 41 10.26 -16.16 -4.34
CA VAL A 41 10.08 -15.10 -3.33
C VAL A 41 9.66 -15.65 -1.96
N GLU A 42 9.62 -16.97 -1.79
CA GLU A 42 9.16 -17.62 -0.55
C GLU A 42 9.94 -17.18 0.70
N ASP A 43 11.25 -16.94 0.55
CA ASP A 43 12.16 -16.51 1.61
C ASP A 43 12.31 -14.97 1.69
N TRP A 44 11.66 -14.21 0.80
CA TRP A 44 11.77 -12.75 0.74
C TRP A 44 10.78 -12.10 1.69
N HIS A 45 10.92 -12.36 2.99
CA HIS A 45 10.00 -11.84 3.99
C HIS A 45 9.95 -10.30 4.01
N GLU A 46 8.75 -9.76 4.10
CA GLU A 46 8.54 -8.34 4.28
C GLU A 46 8.98 -7.89 5.67
N THR A 47 9.99 -7.00 5.75
CA THR A 47 10.55 -6.50 7.02
C THR A 47 10.73 -4.98 7.07
N ARG A 48 10.35 -4.23 6.04
CA ARG A 48 10.59 -2.78 5.93
C ARG A 48 9.88 -1.98 7.00
N TRP A 49 8.72 -2.46 7.46
CA TRP A 49 7.96 -1.83 8.55
C TRP A 49 8.35 -2.31 9.95
N ASP A 50 9.24 -3.29 10.10
CA ASP A 50 9.63 -3.84 11.40
C ASP A 50 10.26 -2.78 12.30
N ALA A 51 11.14 -1.94 11.74
CA ALA A 51 11.77 -0.83 12.46
C ALA A 51 10.77 0.24 12.93
N PHE A 52 9.55 0.20 12.40
CA PHE A 52 8.46 1.08 12.75
C PHE A 52 7.32 0.35 13.44
N ALA A 53 7.44 -0.93 13.79
CA ALA A 53 6.53 -1.61 14.70
C ALA A 53 6.78 -1.13 16.16
N ALA A 54 5.78 -1.26 17.03
CA ALA A 54 5.92 -0.95 18.45
C ALA A 54 6.81 -1.97 19.16
N ASP A 55 6.70 -3.23 18.75
CA ASP A 55 7.48 -4.36 19.23
C ASP A 55 7.48 -5.48 18.18
N GLU A 56 8.17 -6.58 18.49
CA GLU A 56 8.25 -7.75 17.62
C GLU A 56 6.87 -8.39 17.37
N ALA A 57 5.97 -8.38 18.35
CA ALA A 57 4.65 -8.97 18.19
C ALA A 57 3.81 -8.19 17.17
N GLU A 58 3.90 -6.86 17.17
CA GLU A 58 3.27 -6.02 16.15
C GLU A 58 3.92 -6.24 14.77
N ALA A 59 5.24 -6.40 14.69
CA ALA A 59 5.93 -6.70 13.44
C ALA A 59 5.49 -8.06 12.84
N GLN A 60 5.25 -9.07 13.68
CA GLN A 60 4.75 -10.38 13.21
C GLN A 60 3.38 -10.30 12.53
N LEU A 61 2.57 -9.27 12.82
CA LEU A 61 1.29 -9.06 12.13
C LEU A 61 1.45 -8.66 10.66
N PHE A 62 2.65 -8.24 10.24
CA PHE A 62 2.94 -7.88 8.84
C PHE A 62 3.39 -9.09 8.02
N ARG A 63 3.54 -10.25 8.65
CA ARG A 63 3.86 -11.51 7.97
C ARG A 63 2.62 -12.14 7.36
N GLY A 64 2.83 -12.94 6.32
CA GLY A 64 1.79 -13.65 5.60
C GLY A 64 2.35 -14.36 4.38
N ASP A 65 1.46 -14.84 3.51
CA ASP A 65 1.80 -15.67 2.35
C ASP A 65 1.40 -15.02 1.02
N SER A 66 1.13 -13.71 1.02
CA SER A 66 0.80 -12.96 -0.18
C SER A 66 2.06 -12.37 -0.81
N LEU A 67 2.07 -12.33 -2.15
CA LEU A 67 3.02 -11.50 -2.89
C LEU A 67 2.68 -10.02 -2.66
N ILE A 68 3.68 -9.24 -2.25
CA ILE A 68 3.54 -7.82 -1.95
C ILE A 68 4.32 -7.04 -3.01
N HIS A 69 3.64 -6.11 -3.68
CA HIS A 69 4.29 -5.12 -4.54
C HIS A 69 5.14 -4.16 -3.72
N GLY A 70 4.57 -3.65 -2.63
CA GLY A 70 5.30 -2.90 -1.61
C GLY A 70 5.54 -1.43 -1.91
N ASP A 71 5.35 -0.99 -3.16
CA ASP A 71 5.45 0.41 -3.57
C ASP A 71 4.22 0.88 -4.37
N VAL A 72 3.09 1.05 -3.68
CA VAL A 72 1.86 1.55 -4.29
C VAL A 72 1.90 3.07 -4.35
N ALA A 73 2.26 3.60 -5.52
CA ALA A 73 2.28 5.03 -5.82
C ALA A 73 1.71 5.28 -7.23
N PRO A 74 1.17 6.48 -7.52
CA PRO A 74 0.57 6.79 -8.83
C PRO A 74 1.49 6.54 -10.03
N GLY A 75 2.80 6.70 -9.85
CA GLY A 75 3.82 6.44 -10.87
C GLY A 75 4.03 4.96 -11.22
N ASN A 76 3.70 4.05 -10.31
CA ASN A 76 3.93 2.61 -10.48
C ASN A 76 2.69 1.87 -11.00
N PHE A 77 1.56 2.57 -11.12
CA PHE A 77 0.32 2.04 -11.67
C PHE A 77 -0.01 2.83 -12.93
N LEU A 78 0.17 2.19 -14.09
CA LEU A 78 0.02 2.82 -15.40
C LEU A 78 -1.32 2.45 -16.03
N VAL A 79 -1.97 3.44 -16.63
CA VAL A 79 -3.24 3.28 -17.35
C VAL A 79 -3.02 3.62 -18.82
N GLY A 80 -3.35 2.69 -19.71
CA GLY A 80 -3.32 2.83 -21.16
C GLY A 80 -4.67 2.55 -21.81
N THR A 81 -4.69 2.51 -23.14
CA THR A 81 -5.92 2.20 -23.89
C THR A 81 -6.24 0.71 -23.78
N GLY A 82 -7.21 0.36 -22.94
CA GLY A 82 -7.69 -1.03 -22.76
C GLY A 82 -6.79 -1.91 -21.89
N HIS A 83 -5.69 -1.37 -21.37
CA HIS A 83 -4.71 -2.09 -20.55
C HIS A 83 -4.25 -1.25 -19.37
N SER A 84 -3.78 -1.92 -18.32
CA SER A 84 -3.18 -1.33 -17.14
C SER A 84 -2.02 -2.19 -16.66
N TRP A 85 -1.03 -1.57 -16.02
CA TRP A 85 0.19 -2.24 -15.57
C TRP A 85 0.58 -1.77 -14.17
N ALA A 86 0.98 -2.71 -13.32
CA ALA A 86 1.79 -2.42 -12.15
C ALA A 86 3.26 -2.64 -12.52
N VAL A 87 4.08 -1.59 -12.37
CA VAL A 87 5.49 -1.56 -12.73
C VAL A 87 6.34 -1.31 -11.50
N ASP A 88 7.67 -1.37 -11.67
CA ASP A 88 8.64 -1.24 -10.57
C ASP A 88 8.57 -2.37 -9.53
N TRP A 89 8.62 -3.61 -10.04
CA TRP A 89 8.81 -4.83 -9.25
C TRP A 89 10.25 -5.03 -8.79
N ALA A 90 10.96 -3.95 -8.42
CA ALA A 90 12.36 -4.04 -8.01
C ALA A 90 12.56 -4.78 -6.67
N TRP A 91 11.53 -4.78 -5.81
CA TRP A 91 11.57 -5.39 -4.47
C TRP A 91 10.24 -6.03 -4.04
N PRO A 92 9.73 -7.05 -4.75
CA PRO A 92 8.61 -7.83 -4.24
C PRO A 92 9.03 -8.59 -2.98
N THR A 93 8.09 -8.76 -2.07
CA THR A 93 8.28 -9.54 -0.84
C THR A 93 7.09 -10.44 -0.57
N ARG A 94 7.26 -11.35 0.38
CA ARG A 94 6.21 -12.18 0.98
C ARG A 94 5.74 -11.53 2.28
N GLY A 95 4.45 -11.25 2.40
CA GLY A 95 3.89 -10.60 3.58
C GLY A 95 2.37 -10.74 3.72
N ALA A 96 1.81 -9.96 4.64
CA ALA A 96 0.37 -9.92 4.86
C ALA A 96 -0.35 -9.25 3.69
N GLY A 97 -1.42 -9.89 3.18
CA GLY A 97 -2.14 -9.41 1.99
C GLY A 97 -2.79 -8.03 2.11
N PHE A 98 -2.95 -7.48 3.32
CA PHE A 98 -3.49 -6.13 3.51
C PHE A 98 -2.47 -5.02 3.22
N ILE A 99 -1.18 -5.33 3.05
CA ILE A 99 -0.12 -4.31 2.94
C ILE A 99 -0.36 -3.40 1.73
N ASP A 100 -0.46 -3.93 0.52
CA ASP A 100 -0.65 -3.11 -0.68
C ASP A 100 -1.99 -2.32 -0.65
N PRO A 101 -3.14 -2.92 -0.24
CA PRO A 101 -4.37 -2.16 0.03
C PRO A 101 -4.21 -1.01 1.02
N SER A 102 -3.44 -1.21 2.08
CA SER A 102 -3.16 -0.18 3.09
C SER A 102 -2.30 0.95 2.54
N LEU A 103 -1.32 0.63 1.70
CA LEU A 103 -0.52 1.63 0.99
C LEU A 103 -1.38 2.45 0.03
N LEU A 104 -2.31 1.80 -0.69
CA LEU A 104 -3.26 2.52 -1.53
C LEU A 104 -4.15 3.47 -0.71
N ILE A 105 -4.67 3.04 0.44
CA ILE A 105 -5.49 3.90 1.32
C ILE A 105 -4.72 5.17 1.71
N LEU A 106 -3.45 5.04 2.11
CA LEU A 106 -2.63 6.19 2.48
C LEU A 106 -2.46 7.18 1.32
N GLN A 107 -2.23 6.67 0.10
CA GLN A 107 -2.12 7.52 -1.09
C GLN A 107 -3.46 8.19 -1.45
N LEU A 108 -4.57 7.46 -1.35
CA LEU A 108 -5.92 8.01 -1.59
C LEU A 108 -6.24 9.15 -0.62
N ILE A 109 -5.93 8.97 0.67
CA ILE A 109 -6.14 10.02 1.68
C ILE A 109 -5.23 11.22 1.38
N ALA A 110 -3.97 10.99 1.02
CA ALA A 110 -3.06 12.07 0.61
C ALA A 110 -3.54 12.81 -0.66
N ALA A 111 -4.25 12.11 -1.55
CA ALA A 111 -4.88 12.67 -2.75
C ALA A 111 -6.25 13.34 -2.50
N GLY A 112 -6.76 13.32 -1.26
CA GLY A 112 -7.96 14.06 -0.85
C GLY A 112 -9.19 13.20 -0.52
N HIS A 113 -9.09 11.87 -0.52
CA HIS A 113 -10.18 11.01 -0.04
C HIS A 113 -10.34 11.09 1.48
N THR A 114 -11.57 10.87 1.96
CA THR A 114 -11.79 10.57 3.38
C THR A 114 -11.34 9.14 3.69
N PRO A 115 -10.92 8.84 4.94
CA PRO A 115 -10.55 7.47 5.32
C PRO A 115 -11.64 6.44 5.02
N ALA A 116 -12.89 6.75 5.34
CA ALA A 116 -14.02 5.86 5.08
C ALA A 116 -14.21 5.61 3.56
N SER A 117 -14.05 6.64 2.72
CA SER A 117 -14.11 6.47 1.27
C SER A 117 -12.96 5.61 0.76
N ALA A 118 -11.74 5.82 1.27
CA ALA A 118 -10.57 5.05 0.87
C ALA A 118 -10.67 3.57 1.26
N GLU A 119 -11.11 3.25 2.49
CA GLU A 119 -11.35 1.87 2.93
C GLU A 119 -12.45 1.19 2.12
N ASN A 120 -13.53 1.91 1.79
CA ASN A 120 -14.60 1.38 0.95
C ASN A 120 -14.11 1.01 -0.46
N LEU A 121 -13.22 1.81 -1.05
CA LEU A 121 -12.65 1.53 -2.38
C LEU A 121 -11.84 0.23 -2.40
N VAL A 122 -11.05 -0.04 -1.36
CA VAL A 122 -10.24 -1.28 -1.28
C VAL A 122 -10.98 -2.46 -0.66
N SER A 123 -12.19 -2.26 -0.15
CA SER A 123 -12.98 -3.31 0.50
C SER A 123 -13.17 -4.60 -0.33
N PRO A 124 -13.26 -4.55 -1.68
CA PRO A 124 -13.36 -5.77 -2.50
C PRO A 124 -12.03 -6.52 -2.65
N CYS A 125 -10.88 -5.91 -2.35
CA CYS A 125 -9.58 -6.55 -2.53
C CYS A 125 -9.47 -7.77 -1.59
N PRO A 126 -9.08 -8.96 -2.09
CA PRO A 126 -8.99 -10.16 -1.27
C PRO A 126 -8.05 -10.01 -0.07
N GLY A 127 -6.92 -9.32 -0.26
CA GLY A 127 -5.95 -9.03 0.78
C GLY A 127 -6.47 -8.11 1.89
N TRP A 128 -7.47 -7.28 1.61
CA TRP A 128 -8.11 -6.44 2.62
C TRP A 128 -9.26 -7.18 3.32
N SER A 129 -10.22 -7.68 2.55
CA SER A 129 -11.45 -8.30 3.07
C SER A 129 -11.24 -9.54 3.95
N ARG A 130 -10.14 -10.27 3.75
CA ARG A 130 -9.81 -11.50 4.50
C ARG A 130 -8.88 -11.26 5.69
N SER A 131 -8.40 -10.03 5.87
CA SER A 131 -7.37 -9.72 6.86
C SER A 131 -7.92 -9.46 8.25
N ASP A 132 -7.13 -9.80 9.26
CA ASP A 132 -7.42 -9.43 10.64
C ASP A 132 -7.30 -7.90 10.81
N PRO A 133 -8.37 -7.20 11.25
CA PRO A 133 -8.33 -5.75 11.48
C PRO A 133 -7.16 -5.31 12.37
N ARG A 134 -6.73 -6.14 13.33
CA ARG A 134 -5.61 -5.82 14.22
C ARG A 134 -4.30 -5.61 13.47
N GLY A 135 -4.07 -6.37 12.41
CA GLY A 135 -2.89 -6.22 11.55
C GLY A 135 -2.93 -4.93 10.75
N ILE A 136 -4.10 -4.56 10.24
CA ILE A 136 -4.34 -3.30 9.54
C ILE A 136 -4.11 -2.11 10.50
N ASP A 137 -4.66 -2.17 11.71
CA ASP A 137 -4.50 -1.11 12.71
C ASP A 137 -3.02 -0.93 13.11
N ALA A 138 -2.31 -2.04 13.30
CA ALA A 138 -0.87 -2.06 13.54
C ALA A 138 -0.09 -1.43 12.39
N PHE A 139 -0.43 -1.77 11.16
CA PHE A 139 0.26 -1.29 9.97
C PHE A 139 0.00 0.20 9.72
N ALA A 140 -1.22 0.68 9.98
CA ALA A 140 -1.56 2.10 9.94
C ALA A 140 -0.69 2.89 10.94
N ARG A 141 -0.55 2.41 12.18
CA ARG A 141 0.33 3.03 13.19
C ARG A 141 1.79 2.98 12.80
N ALA A 142 2.26 1.87 12.23
CA ALA A 142 3.64 1.74 11.74
C ALA A 142 3.94 2.74 10.63
N ASN A 143 3.04 2.92 9.67
CA ASN A 143 3.18 3.94 8.62
C ASN A 143 3.18 5.36 9.19
N LEU A 144 2.35 5.66 10.19
CA LEU A 144 2.40 6.95 10.88
C LEU A 144 3.76 7.21 11.54
N ARG A 145 4.33 6.20 12.22
CA ARG A 145 5.68 6.31 12.82
C ARG A 145 6.76 6.49 11.74
N MET A 146 6.68 5.73 10.65
CA MET A 146 7.59 5.82 9.51
C MET A 146 7.56 7.19 8.85
N PHE A 147 6.39 7.70 8.45
CA PHE A 147 6.29 9.00 7.78
C PHE A 147 6.67 10.15 8.72
N ARG A 148 6.36 10.06 10.03
CA ARG A 148 6.89 11.01 11.03
C ARG A 148 8.41 11.05 11.04
N HIS A 149 9.04 9.88 11.09
CA HIS A 149 10.50 9.78 11.10
C HIS A 149 11.10 10.44 9.84
N TRP A 150 10.61 10.08 8.66
CA TRP A 150 11.15 10.59 7.41
C TRP A 150 10.84 12.08 7.20
N ALA A 151 9.65 12.55 7.55
CA ALA A 151 9.29 13.97 7.44
C ALA A 151 10.10 14.88 8.40
N GLN A 152 10.56 14.33 9.53
CA GLN A 152 11.51 15.02 10.41
C GLN A 152 12.93 15.04 9.83
N ARG A 153 13.34 13.94 9.20
CA ARG A 153 14.68 13.80 8.64
C ARG A 153 14.88 14.58 7.33
N TYR A 154 13.84 14.68 6.52
CA TYR A 154 13.86 15.34 5.20
C TYR A 154 12.71 16.36 5.08
N PRO A 155 12.75 17.46 5.86
CA PRO A 155 11.64 18.41 5.94
C PRO A 155 11.37 19.17 4.63
N GLU A 156 12.35 19.24 3.73
CA GLU A 156 12.21 19.85 2.39
C GLU A 156 11.32 19.02 1.45
N GLN A 157 11.15 17.72 1.72
CA GLN A 157 10.32 16.83 0.95
C GLN A 157 8.87 16.90 1.44
N THR A 158 8.13 17.90 0.92
CA THR A 158 6.76 18.24 1.35
C THR A 158 5.78 17.06 1.23
N TRP A 159 6.00 16.13 0.30
CA TRP A 159 5.19 14.92 0.16
C TRP A 159 5.25 14.01 1.41
N LEU A 160 6.37 13.97 2.15
CA LEU A 160 6.46 13.21 3.40
C LEU A 160 5.52 13.76 4.47
N ARG A 161 5.34 15.09 4.52
CA ARG A 161 4.38 15.74 5.43
C ARG A 161 2.94 15.45 5.04
N ALA A 162 2.64 15.40 3.74
CA ALA A 162 1.33 14.99 3.25
C ALA A 162 1.02 13.54 3.66
N MET A 163 1.97 12.62 3.49
CA MET A 163 1.82 11.22 3.90
C MET A 163 1.74 11.05 5.43
N GLU A 164 2.51 11.82 6.20
CA GLU A 164 2.38 11.86 7.67
C GLU A 164 0.96 12.26 8.09
N THR A 165 0.41 13.28 7.43
CA THR A 165 -0.95 13.79 7.71
C THR A 165 -1.99 12.73 7.35
N ALA A 166 -1.87 12.12 6.17
CA ALA A 166 -2.75 11.05 5.72
C ALA A 166 -2.74 9.85 6.68
N ALA A 167 -1.54 9.40 7.08
CA ALA A 167 -1.39 8.31 8.04
C ALA A 167 -1.98 8.66 9.41
N LYS A 168 -1.84 9.90 9.87
CA LYS A 168 -2.44 10.33 11.13
C LYS A 168 -3.97 10.27 11.05
N VAL A 169 -4.55 10.86 10.00
CA VAL A 169 -5.99 10.90 9.79
C VAL A 169 -6.57 9.48 9.69
N TRP A 170 -5.85 8.56 9.04
CA TRP A 170 -6.27 7.17 8.98
C TRP A 170 -6.23 6.46 10.34
N VAL A 171 -5.16 6.63 11.11
CA VAL A 171 -5.05 6.07 12.47
C VAL A 171 -6.16 6.60 13.39
N ASP A 172 -6.45 7.90 13.33
CA ASP A 172 -7.54 8.51 14.11
C ASP A 172 -8.90 7.90 13.74
N HIS A 173 -9.16 7.71 12.44
CA HIS A 173 -10.37 7.07 11.95
C HIS A 173 -10.54 5.63 12.46
N ARG A 174 -9.50 4.80 12.34
CA ARG A 174 -9.55 3.39 12.77
C ARG A 174 -9.66 3.25 14.28
N SER A 175 -9.02 4.14 15.04
CA SER A 175 -9.14 4.18 16.51
C SER A 175 -10.57 4.52 16.97
N ALA A 176 -11.29 5.36 16.22
CA ALA A 176 -12.67 5.71 16.53
C ALA A 176 -13.67 4.57 16.26
N GLN A 177 -13.31 3.56 15.46
CA GLN A 177 -14.15 2.38 15.20
C GLN A 177 -14.00 1.28 16.26
N MET A 178 -12.99 1.37 17.14
CA MET A 178 -12.76 0.38 18.21
C MET A 178 -13.66 0.58 19.43
N TYR A 179 -14.45 1.65 19.46
CA TYR A 179 -15.38 2.03 20.53
C TYR A 179 -16.82 2.07 20.01
#